data_AF-A0A1A9V859-F1
#
_entry.id   AF-A0A1A9V859-F1
#
_cell.length_a   1.000
_cell.length_b   1.000
_cell.length_c   1.000
_cell.angle_alpha   90.00
_cell.angle_beta   90.00
_cell.angle_gamma   90.00
#
_symmetry.space_group_name_H-M   'P 1'
#
loop_
_entity.id
_entity.type
_entity.pdbx_description
1 polymer ?
#
loop_
_entity_poly.entity_id
_entity_poly.type
_entity_poly.pdbx_seq_one_letter_code
_entity_poly.pdbx_strand_id
1 'polypeptide(L)'
;MNMEYENALIGVLLAEVMLRMGLPQKALQSMKNSMDYIYINGGLYDRAKTDFTFVRCLVKAGHDRNIQQQRLRKALPILERAIESHRKLEAHAKVLDVFVYVAKTFDELGVLSERNKYACKLKNYYTENPVPREYLNAIY
;
A
#
# COMPACT_ATOMS: atom_id res chain seq x y z
N MET A 1 18.31 -20.93 2.97
CA MET A 1 17.39 -20.12 2.13
C MET A 1 16.05 -20.79 2.15
N ASN A 2 15.01 -20.11 2.65
CA ASN A 2 13.68 -20.69 2.74
C ASN A 2 12.96 -20.48 1.39
N MET A 3 12.91 -21.51 0.54
CA MET A 3 12.38 -21.42 -0.83
C MET A 3 10.95 -20.84 -0.88
N GLU A 4 10.16 -21.10 0.15
CA GLU A 4 8.79 -20.61 0.29
C GLU A 4 8.72 -19.09 0.48
N TYR A 5 9.66 -18.51 1.24
CA TYR A 5 9.74 -17.08 1.45
C TYR A 5 10.12 -16.33 0.17
N GLU A 6 11.13 -16.83 -0.55
CA GLU A 6 11.53 -16.24 -1.83
C GLU A 6 10.38 -16.32 -2.86
N ASN A 7 9.69 -17.46 -2.92
CA ASN A 7 8.49 -17.60 -3.76
C ASN A 7 7.38 -16.62 -3.35
N ALA A 8 7.21 -16.36 -2.06
CA ALA A 8 6.24 -15.38 -1.57
C ALA A 8 6.62 -13.94 -1.97
N LEU A 9 7.91 -13.57 -1.90
CA LEU A 9 8.39 -12.28 -2.39
C LEU A 9 8.11 -12.12 -3.89
N ILE A 10 8.39 -13.15 -4.68
CA ILE A 10 8.06 -13.17 -6.12
C ILE A 10 6.55 -12.99 -6.32
N GLY A 11 5.72 -13.66 -5.53
CA GLY A 11 4.26 -13.54 -5.60
C GLY A 11 3.74 -12.12 -5.30
N VAL A 12 4.37 -11.40 -4.37
CA VAL A 12 4.05 -9.98 -4.10
C VAL A 12 4.48 -9.09 -5.25
N LEU A 13 5.69 -9.30 -5.80
CA LEU A 13 6.16 -8.54 -6.97
C LEU A 13 5.27 -8.78 -8.20
N LEU A 14 4.85 -10.03 -8.42
CA LEU A 14 3.93 -10.38 -9.49
C LEU A 14 2.57 -9.69 -9.31
N ALA A 15 2.05 -9.63 -8.07
CA ALA A 15 0.83 -8.90 -7.75
C ALA A 15 0.95 -7.40 -8.08
N GLU A 16 2.09 -6.76 -7.80
CA GLU A 16 2.33 -5.36 -8.16
C GLU A 16 2.32 -5.13 -9.68
N VAL A 17 2.88 -6.07 -10.44
CA VAL A 17 2.86 -6.03 -11.91
C VAL A 17 1.44 -6.24 -12.44
N MET A 18 0.72 -7.25 -11.96
CA MET A 18 -0.67 -7.50 -12.33
C MET A 18 -1.58 -6.31 -12.01
N LEU A 19 -1.36 -5.64 -10.88
CA LEU A 19 -2.09 -4.43 -10.52
C LEU A 19 -1.84 -3.28 -11.50
N ARG A 20 -0.60 -3.11 -11.98
CA ARG A 20 -0.23 -2.14 -13.02
C ARG A 20 -0.87 -2.47 -14.36
N MET A 21 -1.01 -3.75 -14.68
CA MET A 21 -1.68 -4.24 -15.90
C MET A 21 -3.22 -4.18 -15.82
N GLY A 22 -3.81 -3.68 -14.73
CA GLY A 22 -5.27 -3.61 -14.59
C GLY A 22 -5.92 -4.97 -14.30
N LEU A 23 -5.19 -5.92 -13.69
CA LEU A 23 -5.68 -7.25 -13.32
C LEU A 23 -5.81 -7.44 -11.80
N PRO A 24 -6.64 -6.63 -11.10
CA PRO A 24 -6.64 -6.58 -9.64
C PRO A 24 -7.14 -7.85 -8.95
N GLN A 25 -8.04 -8.63 -9.59
CA GLN A 25 -8.51 -9.89 -9.02
C GLN A 25 -7.40 -10.95 -8.97
N LYS A 26 -6.62 -11.07 -10.07
CA LYS A 26 -5.46 -11.97 -10.13
C LYS A 26 -4.37 -11.52 -9.17
N ALA A 27 -4.12 -10.21 -9.08
CA ALA A 27 -3.18 -9.62 -8.12
C ALA A 27 -3.57 -9.99 -6.67
N LEU A 28 -4.85 -9.84 -6.31
CA LEU A 28 -5.35 -10.18 -4.98
C LEU A 28 -5.23 -11.67 -4.66
N GLN A 29 -5.45 -12.55 -5.64
CA GLN A 29 -5.25 -13.99 -5.47
C GLN A 29 -3.78 -14.33 -5.21
N SER A 30 -2.86 -13.74 -5.97
CA SER A 30 -1.41 -13.91 -5.76
C SER A 30 -0.99 -13.46 -4.36
N MET A 31 -1.48 -12.29 -3.91
CA MET A 31 -1.20 -11.78 -2.56
C MET A 31 -1.63 -12.75 -1.46
N LYS A 32 -2.84 -13.30 -1.54
CA LYS A 32 -3.37 -14.21 -0.52
C LYS A 32 -2.50 -15.45 -0.31
N ASN A 33 -1.86 -15.95 -1.38
CA ASN A 33 -0.98 -17.11 -1.31
C ASN A 33 0.41 -16.79 -0.73
N SER A 34 0.82 -15.52 -0.78
CA SER A 34 2.17 -15.08 -0.39
C SER A 34 2.22 -14.43 0.99
N MET A 35 1.11 -13.84 1.47
CA MET A 35 1.10 -13.03 2.69
C MET A 35 1.54 -13.78 3.94
N ASP A 36 1.06 -15.02 4.14
CA ASP A 36 1.34 -15.80 5.35
C ASP A 36 2.84 -16.07 5.50
N TYR A 37 3.50 -16.48 4.41
CA TYR A 37 4.93 -16.74 4.41
C TYR A 37 5.76 -15.47 4.70
N ILE A 38 5.29 -14.29 4.28
CA ILE A 38 5.95 -13.00 4.56
C ILE A 38 5.70 -12.57 6.01
N TYR A 39 4.51 -12.81 6.57
CA TYR A 39 4.25 -12.48 7.97
C TYR A 39 5.03 -13.38 8.93
N ILE A 40 5.28 -14.64 8.55
CA ILE A 40 6.08 -15.56 9.36
C ILE A 40 7.57 -15.23 9.22
N ASN A 41 8.07 -15.15 7.99
CA ASN A 41 9.51 -15.15 7.71
C ASN A 41 10.09 -13.79 7.29
N GLY A 42 9.25 -12.85 6.84
CA GLY A 42 9.69 -11.58 6.30
C GLY A 42 10.04 -10.55 7.36
N GLY A 43 10.91 -9.60 7.00
CA GLY A 43 11.29 -8.48 7.85
C GLY A 43 10.17 -7.45 7.98
N LEU A 44 10.37 -6.46 8.86
CA LEU A 44 9.41 -5.38 9.08
C LEU A 44 9.09 -4.61 7.78
N TYR A 45 10.10 -4.42 6.93
CA TYR A 45 9.94 -3.76 5.63
C TYR A 45 9.05 -4.57 4.69
N ASP A 46 9.32 -5.87 4.54
CA ASP A 46 8.59 -6.74 3.62
C ASP A 46 7.14 -6.90 4.03
N ARG A 47 6.87 -6.99 5.34
CA ARG A 47 5.50 -7.00 5.89
C ARG A 47 4.76 -5.70 5.58
N ALA A 48 5.39 -4.55 5.80
CA ALA A 48 4.80 -3.25 5.52
C ALA A 48 4.51 -3.05 4.01
N LYS A 49 5.46 -3.46 3.15
CA LYS A 49 5.27 -3.44 1.70
C LYS A 49 4.13 -4.37 1.27
N THR A 50 4.06 -5.55 1.86
CA THR A 50 3.01 -6.55 1.59
C THR A 50 1.63 -6.04 2.01
N ASP A 51 1.51 -5.44 3.20
CA ASP A 51 0.32 -4.76 3.68
C ASP A 51 -0.15 -3.70 2.67
N PHE A 52 0.76 -2.85 2.24
CA PHE A 52 0.45 -1.78 1.28
C PHE A 52 -0.03 -2.33 -0.07
N THR A 53 0.69 -3.28 -0.66
CA THR A 53 0.33 -3.90 -1.94
C THR A 53 -0.99 -4.66 -1.85
N PHE A 54 -1.24 -5.37 -0.74
CA PHE A 54 -2.49 -6.09 -0.52
C PHE A 54 -3.68 -5.14 -0.52
N VAL A 55 -3.60 -4.04 0.23
CA VAL A 55 -4.70 -3.06 0.28
C VAL A 55 -4.98 -2.45 -1.09
N ARG A 56 -3.93 -2.12 -1.85
CA ARG A 56 -4.09 -1.61 -3.23
C ARG A 56 -4.83 -2.61 -4.12
N CYS A 57 -4.49 -3.90 -4.03
CA CYS A 57 -5.18 -4.96 -4.75
C CYS A 57 -6.65 -5.10 -4.29
N LEU A 58 -6.87 -5.11 -2.97
CA LEU A 58 -8.20 -5.25 -2.36
C LEU A 58 -9.15 -4.14 -2.82
N VAL A 59 -8.67 -2.89 -2.79
CA VAL A 59 -9.44 -1.72 -3.23
C VAL A 59 -9.70 -1.81 -4.73
N LYS A 60 -8.67 -1.95 -5.58
CA LYS A 60 -8.88 -2.01 -7.05
C LYS A 60 -9.72 -3.21 -7.51
N ALA A 61 -9.78 -4.29 -6.72
CA ALA A 61 -10.64 -5.44 -7.00
C ALA A 61 -12.15 -5.17 -6.68
N GLY A 62 -12.51 -3.98 -6.20
CA GLY A 62 -13.91 -3.58 -6.01
C GLY A 62 -14.57 -3.26 -7.35
N HIS A 63 -15.79 -3.77 -7.56
CA HIS A 63 -16.50 -3.63 -8.84
C HIS A 63 -17.07 -2.22 -9.06
N ASP A 64 -17.41 -1.52 -7.98
CA ASP A 64 -17.92 -0.16 -8.00
C ASP A 64 -17.25 0.73 -6.94
N ARG A 65 -17.49 2.04 -7.04
CA ARG A 65 -16.91 3.06 -6.14
C ARG A 65 -17.32 2.88 -4.68
N ASN A 66 -18.55 2.44 -4.40
CA ASN A 66 -19.03 2.26 -3.03
C ASN A 66 -18.30 1.09 -2.35
N ILE A 67 -18.11 -0.02 -3.07
CA ILE A 67 -17.34 -1.18 -2.60
C ILE A 67 -15.87 -0.77 -2.40
N GLN A 68 -15.29 -0.04 -3.34
CA GLN A 68 -13.91 0.46 -3.24
C GLN A 68 -13.73 1.34 -2.00
N GLN A 69 -14.66 2.27 -1.75
CA GLN A 69 -14.66 3.14 -0.57
C GLN A 69 -14.79 2.34 0.72
N GLN A 70 -15.71 1.38 0.78
CA GLN A 70 -15.90 0.53 1.97
C GLN A 70 -14.64 -0.29 2.26
N ARG A 71 -14.03 -0.89 1.23
CA ARG A 71 -12.79 -1.66 1.34
C ARG A 71 -11.63 -0.80 1.80
N LEU A 72 -11.47 0.40 1.24
CA LEU A 72 -10.41 1.33 1.64
C LEU A 72 -10.56 1.72 3.11
N ARG A 73 -11.78 2.09 3.55
CA ARG A 73 -12.04 2.43 4.96
C ARG A 73 -11.73 1.27 5.91
N LYS A 74 -12.16 0.05 5.57
CA LYS A 74 -11.86 -1.16 6.36
C LYS A 74 -10.37 -1.48 6.39
N ALA A 75 -9.64 -1.11 5.35
CA ALA A 75 -8.21 -1.36 5.22
C ALA A 75 -7.31 -0.25 5.81
N LEU A 76 -7.87 0.89 6.25
CA LEU A 76 -7.08 1.97 6.85
C LEU A 76 -6.20 1.52 8.02
N PRO A 77 -6.66 0.67 8.96
CA PRO A 77 -5.80 0.20 10.05
C PRO A 77 -4.58 -0.60 9.57
N ILE A 78 -4.69 -1.29 8.43
CA ILE A 78 -3.57 -2.01 7.81
C ILE A 78 -2.57 -1.01 7.23
N LEU A 79 -3.06 0.03 6.55
CA LEU A 79 -2.20 1.10 6.01
C LEU A 79 -1.52 1.91 7.12
N GLU A 80 -2.21 2.18 8.22
CA GLU A 80 -1.64 2.87 9.39
C GLU A 80 -0.53 2.02 10.04
N ARG A 81 -0.70 0.70 10.10
CA ARG A 81 0.37 -0.24 10.53
C ARG A 81 1.56 -0.23 9.58
N ALA A 82 1.32 -0.21 8.26
CA ALA A 82 2.39 -0.10 7.27
C ALA A 82 3.15 1.23 7.41
N ILE A 83 2.45 2.35 7.62
CA ILE A 83 3.05 3.66 7.91
C ILE A 83 3.94 3.59 9.14
N GLU A 84 3.45 3.04 10.24
CA GLU A 84 4.22 2.93 11.48
C GLU A 84 5.45 2.05 11.32
N SER A 85 5.32 0.95 10.57
CA SER A 85 6.44 0.06 10.25
C SER A 85 7.50 0.76 9.40
N HIS A 86 7.10 1.52 8.38
CA HIS A 86 8.02 2.32 7.56
C HIS A 86 8.67 3.46 8.35
N ARG A 87 7.96 4.08 9.30
CA ARG A 87 8.51 5.11 10.19
C ARG A 87 9.63 4.56 11.07
N LYS A 88 9.43 3.39 11.67
CA LYS A 88 10.46 2.71 12.50
C LYS A 88 11.72 2.36 11.72
N LEU A 89 11.62 2.22 10.41
CA LEU A 89 12.73 1.92 9.51
C LEU A 89 13.30 3.18 8.85
N GLU A 90 12.82 4.37 9.22
CA GLU A 90 13.20 5.66 8.59
C GLU A 90 12.98 5.66 7.07
N ALA A 91 12.08 4.81 6.58
CA ALA A 91 11.69 4.70 5.18
C ALA A 91 10.68 5.79 4.82
N HIS A 92 11.04 7.07 5.03
CA HIS A 92 10.14 8.22 4.90
C HIS A 92 9.47 8.33 3.53
N ALA A 93 10.19 7.98 2.47
CA ALA A 93 9.64 7.92 1.11
C ALA A 93 8.42 6.99 1.02
N LYS A 94 8.47 5.82 1.68
CA LYS A 94 7.38 4.85 1.69
C LYS A 94 6.20 5.29 2.54
N VAL A 95 6.45 6.02 3.63
CA VAL A 95 5.37 6.65 4.42
C VAL A 95 4.60 7.64 3.55
N LEU A 96 5.32 8.48 2.80
CA LEU A 96 4.73 9.45 1.88
C LEU A 96 3.96 8.76 0.75
N ASP A 97 4.49 7.68 0.17
CA ASP A 97 3.79 6.88 -0.84
C ASP A 97 2.41 6.39 -0.35
N VAL A 98 2.33 5.91 0.90
CA VAL A 98 1.06 5.46 1.50
C VAL A 98 0.09 6.63 1.66
N PHE A 99 0.55 7.79 2.17
CA PHE A 99 -0.31 8.96 2.30
C PHE A 99 -0.81 9.48 0.95
N VAL A 100 0.07 9.55 -0.07
CA VAL A 100 -0.29 9.92 -1.43
C VAL A 100 -1.34 8.96 -1.99
N TYR A 101 -1.13 7.65 -1.83
CA TYR A 101 -2.09 6.64 -2.27
C TYR A 101 -3.47 6.86 -1.64
N VAL A 102 -3.55 6.96 -0.31
CA VAL A 102 -4.84 7.13 0.38
C VAL A 102 -5.54 8.42 -0.03
N ALA A 103 -4.81 9.54 -0.09
CA ALA A 103 -5.37 10.81 -0.50
C ALA A 103 -5.90 10.76 -1.94
N LYS A 104 -5.12 10.23 -2.89
CA LYS A 104 -5.52 10.08 -4.29
C LYS A 104 -6.72 9.17 -4.44
N THR A 105 -6.72 8.01 -3.79
CA THR A 105 -7.84 7.06 -3.90
C THR A 105 -9.12 7.63 -3.30
N PHE A 106 -9.06 8.37 -2.18
CA PHE A 106 -10.27 9.05 -1.69
C PHE A 106 -10.73 10.18 -2.62
N ASP A 107 -9.83 10.89 -3.31
CA ASP A 107 -10.18 11.89 -4.32
C ASP A 107 -10.91 11.25 -5.52
N GLU A 108 -10.36 10.16 -6.06
CA GLU A 108 -10.94 9.37 -7.15
C GLU A 108 -12.34 8.81 -6.79
N LEU A 109 -12.56 8.52 -5.50
CA LEU A 109 -13.83 8.04 -4.96
C LEU A 109 -14.78 9.17 -4.52
N GLY A 110 -14.39 10.44 -4.65
CA GLY A 110 -15.23 11.61 -4.31
C GLY A 110 -15.36 11.90 -2.81
N VAL A 111 -14.47 11.37 -1.97
CA VAL A 111 -14.51 11.49 -0.50
C VAL A 111 -13.56 12.59 -0.02
N LEU A 112 -13.97 13.85 -0.20
CA LEU A 112 -13.11 15.01 0.03
C LEU A 112 -12.64 15.20 1.48
N SER A 113 -13.47 14.83 2.47
CA SER A 113 -13.12 14.96 3.88
C SER A 113 -11.90 14.10 4.27
N GLU A 114 -11.93 12.82 3.90
CA GLU A 114 -10.81 11.90 4.13
C GLU A 114 -9.61 12.28 3.27
N ARG A 115 -9.83 12.67 1.99
CA ARG A 115 -8.73 13.16 1.15
C ARG A 115 -7.98 14.32 1.81
N ASN A 116 -8.70 15.32 2.33
CA ASN A 116 -8.09 16.49 2.96
C ASN A 116 -7.33 16.12 4.24
N LYS A 117 -7.86 15.18 5.04
CA LYS A 117 -7.19 14.66 6.23
C LYS A 117 -5.84 14.02 5.87
N TYR A 118 -5.80 13.16 4.85
CA TYR A 118 -4.56 12.50 4.45
C TYR A 118 -3.60 13.42 3.69
N ALA A 119 -4.11 14.39 2.92
CA ALA A 119 -3.28 15.44 2.30
C ALA A 119 -2.62 16.34 3.36
N CYS A 120 -3.32 16.66 4.46
CA CYS A 120 -2.75 17.39 5.59
C CYS A 120 -1.66 16.56 6.29
N LYS A 121 -1.92 15.27 6.58
CA LYS A 121 -0.90 14.36 7.13
C LYS A 121 0.35 14.27 6.23
N LEU A 122 0.15 14.16 4.92
CA LEU A 122 1.24 14.16 3.93
C LEU A 122 2.09 15.42 4.03
N LYS A 123 1.45 16.60 4.00
CA LYS A 123 2.14 17.90 4.04
C LYS A 123 2.96 18.06 5.32
N ASN A 124 2.37 17.75 6.47
CA ASN A 124 3.04 17.89 7.75
C ASN A 124 4.25 16.95 7.82
N TYR A 125 4.06 15.68 7.45
CA TYR A 125 5.14 14.69 7.48
C TYR A 125 6.29 15.02 6.52
N TYR A 126 5.99 15.51 5.31
CA TYR A 126 7.00 15.94 4.33
C TYR A 126 7.79 17.16 4.81
N THR A 127 7.15 18.07 5.54
CA THR A 127 7.83 19.26 6.09
C THR A 127 8.85 18.86 7.15
N GLU A 128 8.50 17.90 8.00
CA GLU A 128 9.39 17.36 9.04
C GLU A 128 10.48 16.45 8.46
N ASN A 129 10.16 15.69 7.40
CA ASN A 129 11.03 14.68 6.81
C ASN A 129 11.09 14.88 5.28
N PRO A 130 11.87 15.87 4.80
CA PRO A 130 11.94 16.16 3.37
C PRO A 130 12.61 15.00 2.64
N VAL A 131 11.92 14.49 1.62
CA VAL A 131 12.42 13.41 0.75
C VAL A 131 12.63 13.96 -0.67
N PRO A 132 13.77 13.67 -1.32
CA PRO A 132 13.98 14.03 -2.71
C PRO A 132 12.90 13.41 -3.62
N ARG A 133 12.46 14.15 -4.63
CA ARG A 133 11.32 13.75 -5.47
C ARG A 133 11.54 12.43 -6.20
N GLU A 134 12.78 12.09 -6.52
CA GLU A 134 13.17 10.84 -7.19
C GLU A 134 12.89 9.57 -6.36
N TYR A 135 12.79 9.68 -5.04
CA TYR A 135 12.47 8.55 -4.16
C TYR A 135 10.97 8.40 -3.89
N LEU A 136 10.17 9.40 -4.24
CA LEU A 136 8.72 9.28 -4.20
C LEU A 136 8.32 8.39 -5.36
N ASN A 137 7.58 7.30 -5.12
CA ASN A 137 6.97 6.52 -6.19
C ASN A 137 5.80 7.29 -6.85
N ALA A 138 5.83 8.63 -6.81
CA ALA A 138 4.83 9.53 -7.34
C ALA A 138 5.00 9.74 -8.85
N ILE A 139 5.20 8.66 -9.60
CA ILE A 139 4.93 8.58 -11.03
C ILE A 139 4.33 7.19 -11.26
N TYR A 140 3.19 7.17 -11.97
CA TYR A 140 2.25 6.07 -12.28
C TYR A 140 1.06 5.95 -11.32
#